data_AF-A0A961VWS9-F1
#
_entry.id   AF-A0A961VWS9-F1
#
_cell.length_a   1.000
_cell.length_b   1.000
_cell.length_c   1.000
_cell.angle_alpha   90.00
_cell.angle_beta   90.00
_cell.angle_gamma   90.00
#
_symmetry.space_group_name_H-M   'P 1'
#
loop_
_entity.id
_entity.type
_entity.pdbx_description
1 polymer ?
#
loop_
_entity_poly.entity_id
_entity_poly.type
_entity_poly.pdbx_seq_one_letter_code
_entity_poly.pdbx_strand_id
1 'polypeptide(L)'
;AESFERIHRSNLIGMGVLPLVFEPGTSWKSLGLDGREIVTLTGIASGLSPRQTLQAEITLASGETRMVPLICRIDTLDELEYFNNGGILHYVLRRLAA
;
A
#
# COMPACT_ATOMS: atom_id res chain seq x y z
N ALA A 1 -6.94 4.03 1.08
CA ALA A 1 -8.41 4.02 0.83
C ALA A 1 -9.12 3.47 2.06
N GLU A 2 -10.45 3.57 2.17
CA GLU A 2 -11.20 2.89 3.24
C GLU A 2 -11.44 1.40 2.90
N SER A 3 -11.65 1.10 1.62
CA SER A 3 -11.75 -0.26 1.11
C SER A 3 -11.39 -0.32 -0.38
N PHE A 4 -11.26 -1.54 -0.91
CA PHE A 4 -11.11 -1.80 -2.33
C PHE A 4 -12.03 -2.95 -2.74
N GLU A 5 -12.60 -2.87 -3.94
CA GLU A 5 -13.18 -4.03 -4.60
C GLU A 5 -12.07 -5.05 -4.92
N ARG A 6 -12.40 -6.35 -4.84
CA ARG A 6 -11.44 -7.45 -4.90
C ARG A 6 -10.64 -7.47 -6.21
N ILE A 7 -11.29 -7.36 -7.37
CA ILE A 7 -10.64 -7.37 -8.69
C ILE A 7 -9.79 -6.12 -8.88
N HIS A 8 -10.33 -4.95 -8.51
CA HIS A 8 -9.57 -3.69 -8.61
C HIS A 8 -8.29 -3.73 -7.78
N ARG A 9 -8.35 -4.26 -6.55
CA ARG A 9 -7.18 -4.44 -5.69
C ARG A 9 -6.12 -5.33 -6.36
N SER A 10 -6.51 -6.49 -6.87
CA SER A 10 -5.56 -7.40 -7.53
C SER A 10 -4.94 -6.79 -8.79
N ASN A 11 -5.68 -5.97 -9.54
CA ASN A 11 -5.13 -5.24 -10.69
C ASN A 11 -4.04 -4.24 -10.28
N LEU A 12 -4.23 -3.49 -9.18
CA LEU A 12 -3.22 -2.55 -8.67
C LEU A 12 -1.91 -3.27 -8.33
N ILE A 13 -2.00 -4.40 -7.61
CA ILE A 13 -0.84 -5.23 -7.27
C ILE A 13 -0.15 -5.73 -8.53
N GLY A 14 -0.93 -6.20 -9.52
CA GLY A 14 -0.41 -6.65 -10.81
C GLY A 14 0.35 -5.56 -11.57
N MET A 15 0.05 -4.28 -11.33
CA MET A 15 0.77 -3.14 -11.90
C MET A 15 1.95 -2.65 -11.03
N GLY A 16 2.27 -3.34 -9.94
CA GLY A 16 3.32 -2.94 -9.01
C GLY A 16 2.91 -1.80 -8.05
N VAL A 17 1.61 -1.51 -7.94
CA VAL A 17 1.09 -0.49 -7.02
C VAL A 17 0.69 -1.15 -5.69
N LEU A 18 1.14 -0.57 -4.57
CA LEU A 18 0.85 -1.08 -3.23
C LEU A 18 -0.52 -0.59 -2.73
N PRO A 19 -1.54 -1.47 -2.58
CA PRO A 19 -2.84 -1.06 -2.07
C PRO A 19 -2.80 -0.94 -0.54
N LEU A 20 -3.08 0.25 -0.02
CA LEU A 20 -3.15 0.52 1.42
C LEU A 20 -4.56 0.93 1.84
N VAL A 21 -5.02 0.37 2.95
CA VAL A 21 -6.29 0.78 3.57
C VAL A 21 -6.09 1.30 4.98
N PHE A 22 -6.94 2.25 5.39
CA PHE A 22 -7.00 2.68 6.78
C PHE A 22 -7.53 1.54 7.67
N GLU A 23 -7.17 1.57 8.95
CA GLU A 23 -7.80 0.69 9.93
C GLU A 23 -9.30 0.98 10.09
N PRO A 24 -10.11 0.00 10.52
CA PRO A 24 -11.53 0.22 10.76
C PRO A 24 -11.79 1.42 11.67
N GLY A 25 -12.72 2.28 11.26
CA GLY A 25 -13.05 3.51 11.99
C GLY A 25 -12.14 4.70 11.68
N THR A 26 -11.07 4.51 10.90
CA THR A 26 -10.21 5.59 10.40
C THR A 26 -10.52 5.89 8.94
N SER A 27 -10.55 7.17 8.59
CA SER A 27 -10.74 7.65 7.23
C SER A 27 -9.89 8.89 6.98
N TRP A 28 -9.74 9.27 5.71
CA TRP A 28 -9.10 10.53 5.36
C TRP A 28 -9.86 11.73 5.95
N LYS A 29 -11.20 11.66 6.04
CA LYS A 29 -12.03 12.70 6.66
C LYS A 29 -11.79 12.83 8.16
N SER A 30 -11.74 11.70 8.89
CA SER A 30 -11.51 11.73 10.35
C SER A 30 -10.12 12.22 10.71
N LEU A 31 -9.15 12.06 9.79
CA LEU A 31 -7.81 12.58 9.92
C LEU A 31 -7.68 14.05 9.47
N GLY A 32 -8.72 14.61 8.82
CA GLY A 32 -8.72 15.98 8.31
C GLY A 32 -7.83 16.18 7.08
N LEU A 33 -7.61 15.13 6.30
CA LEU A 33 -6.75 15.19 5.11
C LEU A 33 -7.48 15.90 3.96
N ASP A 34 -6.78 16.80 3.30
CA ASP A 34 -7.25 17.57 2.15
C ASP A 34 -6.41 17.34 0.88
N GLY A 35 -5.35 16.52 0.96
CA GLY A 35 -4.50 16.14 -0.15
C GLY A 35 -3.23 16.98 -0.31
N ARG A 36 -3.00 17.98 0.56
CA ARG A 36 -1.78 18.80 0.57
C ARG A 36 -0.70 18.25 1.51
N GLU A 37 -0.97 17.14 2.18
CA GLU A 37 -0.08 16.54 3.14
C GLU A 37 1.10 15.83 2.47
N ILE A 38 2.21 15.75 3.19
CA ILE A 38 3.31 14.85 2.82
C ILE A 38 3.09 13.54 3.58
N VAL A 39 3.01 12.43 2.84
CA VAL A 39 2.82 11.09 3.39
C VAL A 39 4.10 10.28 3.19
N THR A 40 4.76 9.94 4.30
CA THR A 40 5.94 9.08 4.31
C THR A 40 5.55 7.70 4.82
N LEU A 41 5.80 6.66 4.01
CA LEU A 41 5.55 5.27 4.40
C LEU A 41 6.83 4.63 4.94
N THR A 42 6.74 4.03 6.13
CA THR A 42 7.86 3.35 6.78
C THR A 42 7.64 1.84 6.84
N GLY A 43 8.73 1.07 6.98
CA GLY A 43 8.66 -0.40 7.11
C GLY A 43 8.54 -1.19 5.80
N ILE A 44 8.56 -0.54 4.64
CA ILE A 44 8.53 -1.24 3.33
C ILE A 44 9.89 -1.85 2.99
N ALA A 45 10.99 -1.16 3.30
CA ALA A 45 12.34 -1.56 2.91
C ALA A 45 12.83 -2.88 3.55
N SER A 46 12.27 -3.27 4.69
CA SER A 46 12.54 -4.55 5.35
C SER A 46 11.88 -5.77 4.67
N GLY A 47 11.12 -5.53 3.59
CA GLY A 47 10.26 -6.52 2.98
C GLY A 47 8.84 -6.45 3.52
N LEU A 48 7.89 -6.88 2.70
CA LEU A 48 6.46 -6.91 3.02
C LEU A 48 5.99 -8.33 3.30
N SER A 49 5.05 -8.48 4.24
CA SER A 49 4.27 -9.70 4.44
C SER A 49 2.81 -9.48 4.03
N PRO A 50 2.07 -10.53 3.64
CA PRO A 50 0.64 -10.42 3.37
C PRO A 50 -0.10 -9.81 4.56
N ARG A 51 -0.97 -8.84 4.29
CA ARG A 51 -1.82 -8.14 5.28
C ARG A 51 -1.05 -7.39 6.38
N GLN A 52 0.24 -7.11 6.18
CA GLN A 52 1.06 -6.40 7.15
C GLN A 52 0.53 -4.98 7.42
N THR A 53 0.55 -4.58 8.68
CA THR A 53 0.35 -3.18 9.07
C THR A 53 1.65 -2.39 8.89
N LEU A 54 1.56 -1.29 8.15
CA LEU A 54 2.60 -0.30 7.95
C LEU A 54 2.26 0.98 8.71
N GLN A 55 3.26 1.83 8.89
CA GLN A 55 3.11 3.14 9.53
C GLN A 55 3.29 4.24 8.50
N ALA A 56 2.27 5.10 8.38
CA ALA A 56 2.32 6.32 7.59
C ALA A 56 2.56 7.51 8.51
N GLU A 57 3.66 8.21 8.29
CA GLU A 57 3.89 9.53 8.88
C GLU A 57 3.27 10.57 7.94
N ILE A 58 2.20 11.21 8.40
CA ILE A 58 1.46 12.22 7.64
C ILE A 58 1.78 13.58 8.24
N THR A 59 2.44 14.43 7.45
CA THR A 59 2.73 15.82 7.81
C THR A 59 1.72 16.73 7.14
N LEU A 60 0.86 17.36 7.95
CA LEU A 60 -0.16 18.30 7.51
C LEU A 60 0.48 19.59 6.98
N ALA A 61 -0.27 20.36 6.19
CA ALA A 61 0.17 21.67 5.71
C ALA A 61 0.42 22.68 6.85
N SER A 62 -0.16 22.46 8.04
CA SER A 62 0.12 23.24 9.25
C SER A 62 1.49 22.93 9.87
N GLY A 63 2.19 21.88 9.41
CA GLY A 63 3.42 21.36 9.99
C GLY A 63 3.20 20.34 11.11
N GLU A 64 1.95 20.05 11.48
CA GLU A 64 1.65 18.98 12.44
C GLU A 64 1.86 17.60 11.80
N THR A 65 2.58 16.72 12.49
CA THR A 65 2.85 15.36 12.02
C THR A 65 2.10 14.33 12.86
N ARG A 66 1.52 13.33 12.19
CA ARG A 66 0.77 12.23 12.83
C ARG A 66 1.20 10.89 12.28
N MET A 67 1.31 9.90 13.16
CA MET A 67 1.53 8.50 12.77
C MET A 67 0.17 7.81 12.61
N VAL A 68 -0.06 7.22 11.44
CA VAL A 68 -1.31 6.56 11.08
C VAL A 68 -1.00 5.13 10.62
N PRO A 69 -1.55 4.10 11.29
CA PRO A 69 -1.42 2.73 10.82
C PRO A 69 -2.23 2.52 9.54
N LEU A 70 -1.62 1.83 8.57
CA LEU A 70 -2.24 1.44 7.31
C LEU A 70 -2.07 -0.07 7.11
N ILE A 71 -3.11 -0.73 6.64
CA ILE A 71 -3.07 -2.16 6.33
C ILE A 71 -2.69 -2.33 4.85
N CYS A 72 -1.60 -3.05 4.60
CA CYS A 72 -1.24 -3.53 3.27
C CYS A 72 -2.27 -4.55 2.79
N ARG A 73 -2.83 -4.36 1.59
CA ARG A 73 -3.83 -5.24 1.00
C ARG A 73 -3.27 -6.15 -0.09
N ILE A 74 -2.03 -6.59 0.11
CA ILE A 74 -1.50 -7.81 -0.50
C ILE A 74 -2.00 -8.97 0.36
N ASP A 75 -2.88 -9.80 -0.18
CA ASP A 75 -3.58 -10.82 0.60
C ASP A 75 -2.91 -12.20 0.49
N THR A 76 -2.09 -12.45 -0.54
CA THR A 76 -1.41 -13.74 -0.76
C THR A 76 0.09 -13.59 -1.04
N LEU A 77 0.84 -14.69 -0.94
CA LEU A 77 2.27 -14.74 -1.29
C LEU A 77 2.50 -14.57 -2.81
N ASP A 78 1.62 -15.08 -3.66
CA ASP A 78 1.72 -14.90 -5.11
C ASP A 78 1.56 -13.41 -5.50
N GLU A 79 0.58 -12.73 -4.89
CA GLU A 79 0.39 -11.28 -5.06
C GLU A 79 1.65 -10.50 -4.61
N LEU A 80 2.28 -10.92 -3.51
CA LEU A 80 3.53 -10.35 -3.02
C LEU A 80 4.69 -10.57 -4.00
N GLU A 81 4.78 -11.77 -4.60
CA GLU A 81 5.81 -12.09 -5.58
C GLU A 81 5.69 -11.22 -6.84
N TYR A 82 4.46 -11.00 -7.33
CA TYR A 82 4.20 -10.08 -8.43
C TYR A 82 4.63 -8.65 -8.07
N PHE A 83 4.27 -8.17 -6.88
CA PHE A 83 4.64 -6.83 -6.43
C PHE A 83 6.16 -6.65 -6.34
N ASN A 84 6.88 -7.61 -5.75
CA ASN A 84 8.34 -7.57 -5.62
C ASN A 84 9.07 -7.60 -6.97
N ASN A 85 8.41 -8.11 -8.02
CA ASN A 85 8.94 -8.07 -9.37
C ASN A 85 8.59 -6.78 -10.14
N GLY A 86 7.92 -5.82 -9.50
CA GLY A 86 7.44 -4.60 -10.13
C GLY A 86 6.19 -4.82 -10.99
N GLY A 87 5.42 -5.88 -10.70
CA GLY A 87 4.18 -6.23 -11.39
C GLY A 87 4.22 -7.59 -12.08
N ILE A 88 3.03 -8.08 -12.45
CA ILE A 88 2.82 -9.42 -13.00
C ILE A 88 3.51 -9.60 -14.36
N LEU A 89 3.51 -8.57 -15.21
CA LEU A 89 4.16 -8.65 -16.52
C LEU A 89 5.66 -8.86 -16.38
N HIS A 90 6.32 -8.10 -15.51
CA HIS A 90 7.75 -8.24 -15.24
C HIS A 90 8.09 -9.60 -14.64
N TYR A 91 7.25 -10.09 -13.73
CA TYR A 91 7.38 -11.44 -13.17
C TYR A 91 7.36 -12.52 -14.26
N VAL A 92 6.35 -12.50 -15.14
CA VAL A 92 6.21 -13.49 -16.22
C VAL A 92 7.38 -13.41 -17.20
N LEU A 93 7.77 -12.20 -17.62
CA LEU A 93 8.89 -12.01 -18.56
C LEU A 93 10.21 -12.54 -17.98
N ARG A 94 10.50 -12.28 -16.70
CA ARG A 94 11.69 -12.81 -16.02
C ARG A 94 11.69 -14.34 -15.95
N ARG A 95 10.52 -14.96 -15.73
CA ARG A 95 10.38 -16.42 -15.70
C ARG A 95 10.55 -17.07 -17.07
N LEU A 96 10.15 -16.39 -18.15
CA LEU A 96 10.32 -16.90 -19.51
C LEU A 96 11.75 -16.76 -20.04
N ALA A 97 12.51 -15.81 -19.50
CA ALA A 97 13.92 -15.58 -19.86
C ALA A 97 14.90 -16.45 -19.06
N ALA A 98 14.42 -17.19 -18.05
CA ALA A 98 15.17 -18.14 -17.24
C ALA A 98 15.14 -19.54 -17.86
#